data_AF-A0A6N6VY58-F1
#
_entry.id   AF-A0A6N6VY58-F1
#
_cell.length_a   1.000
_cell.length_b   1.000
_cell.length_c   1.000
_cell.angle_alpha   90.00
_cell.angle_beta   90.00
_cell.angle_gamma   90.00
#
_symmetry.space_group_name_H-M   'P 1'
#
loop_
_entity.id
_entity.type
_entity.pdbx_description
1 polymer ?
#
loop_
_entity_poly.entity_id
_entity_poly.type
_entity_poly.pdbx_seq_one_letter_code
_entity_poly.pdbx_strand_id
1 'polypeptide(L)' 'MGSCKKIVTILSKSEDISFIKKARIQFHLFLCENCMRYKKHLDIINKNMKKVFEKRMEITEKEIEEIKKENYKKD' A
#
# COMPACT_ATOMS: atom_id res chain seq x y z
N MET A 1 16.47 19.92 -10.50
CA MET A 1 15.58 19.70 -9.34
C MET A 1 14.14 19.57 -9.83
N GLY A 2 13.46 18.45 -9.57
CA GLY A 2 12.01 18.36 -9.76
C GLY A 2 11.29 19.10 -8.62
N SER A 3 10.19 19.78 -8.90
CA SER A 3 9.40 20.42 -7.82
C SER A 3 8.81 19.34 -6.91
N CYS A 4 8.83 19.56 -5.60
CA CYS A 4 8.26 18.64 -4.61
C CYS A 4 6.81 18.25 -4.95
N LYS A 5 6.03 19.19 -5.50
CA LYS A 5 4.67 18.94 -6.02
C LYS A 5 4.62 17.77 -7.00
N LYS A 6 5.52 17.73 -7.99
CA LYS A 6 5.57 16.64 -8.97
C LYS A 6 5.95 15.30 -8.30
N ILE A 7 6.88 15.32 -7.36
CA ILE A 7 7.32 14.12 -6.64
C ILE A 7 6.18 13.57 -5.80
N VAL A 8 5.48 14.43 -5.04
CA VAL A 8 4.30 14.05 -4.26
C VAL A 8 3.23 13.45 -5.17
N THR A 9 2.89 14.11 -6.28
CA THR A 9 1.90 13.57 -7.25
C THR A 9 2.31 12.20 -7.78
N ILE A 10 3.59 11.98 -8.09
CA ILE A 10 4.07 10.68 -8.56
C ILE A 10 4.01 9.64 -7.43
N LEU A 11 4.38 9.99 -6.20
CA LEU A 11 4.31 9.07 -5.06
C LEU A 11 2.88 8.68 -4.68
N SER A 12 1.91 9.58 -4.85
CA SER A 12 0.50 9.31 -4.58
C SER A 12 -0.16 8.46 -5.66
N LYS A 13 0.42 8.38 -6.86
CA LYS A 13 -0.11 7.61 -7.97
C LYS A 13 0.65 6.29 -8.10
N SER A 14 -0.07 5.18 -8.15
CA SER A 14 0.50 3.86 -8.44
C SER A 14 0.77 3.68 -9.95
N GLU A 15 1.40 4.66 -10.60
CA GLU A 15 1.75 4.60 -12.02
C GLU A 15 3.08 3.84 -12.23
N ASP A 16 3.14 3.01 -13.27
CA ASP A 16 4.38 2.40 -13.73
C ASP A 16 5.32 3.48 -14.29
N ILE A 17 6.41 3.73 -13.57
CA ILE A 17 7.42 4.71 -13.93
C ILE A 17 8.64 4.02 -14.53
N SER A 18 9.16 4.60 -15.62
CA SER A 18 10.42 4.13 -16.22
C SER A 18 11.59 4.21 -15.24
N PHE A 19 12.57 3.31 -15.38
CA PHE A 19 13.72 3.20 -14.49
C PHE A 19 14.47 4.53 -14.28
N ILE A 20 14.62 5.32 -15.34
CA ILE A 20 15.27 6.65 -15.28
C ILE A 20 14.47 7.62 -14.38
N LYS A 21 13.14 7.61 -14.48
CA LYS A 21 12.28 8.43 -13.62
C LYS A 21 12.36 7.98 -12.17
N LYS A 22 12.43 6.66 -11.93
CA LYS A 22 12.60 6.09 -10.59
C LYS A 22 13.91 6.56 -9.94
N ALA A 23 15.03 6.51 -10.65
CA ALA A 23 16.32 7.00 -10.16
C ALA A 23 16.27 8.50 -9.80
N ARG A 24 15.65 9.32 -10.65
CA ARG A 24 15.47 10.76 -10.40
C ARG A 24 14.65 11.05 -9.14
N ILE A 25 13.60 10.25 -8.88
CA ILE A 25 12.77 10.39 -7.68
C ILE A 25 13.58 10.00 -6.44
N GLN A 26 14.32 8.90 -6.49
CA GLN A 26 15.20 8.48 -5.38
C GLN A 26 16.22 9.56 -5.04
N PHE A 27 16.85 10.16 -6.06
CA PHE A 27 17.77 11.29 -5.85
C PHE A 27 17.10 12.49 -5.18
N HIS A 28 15.87 12.84 -5.58
CA HIS A 28 15.14 13.93 -4.92
C HIS A 28 14.80 13.60 -3.47
N LEU A 29 14.38 12.37 -3.18
CA LEU A 29 14.08 11.92 -1.81
C LEU A 29 15.32 11.94 -0.92
N PHE A 30 16.49 11.64 -1.48
CA PHE A 30 17.75 11.72 -0.77
C PHE A 30 18.09 13.16 -0.32
N LEU A 31 17.78 14.16 -1.17
CA LEU A 31 18.09 15.57 -0.88
C LEU A 31 16.95 16.35 -0.18
N CYS A 32 15.72 15.86 -0.24
CA CYS A 32 14.56 16.57 0.29
C CYS A 32 13.91 15.79 1.43
N GLU A 33 14.16 16.26 2.66
CA GLU A 33 13.62 15.64 3.87
C GLU A 33 12.09 15.59 3.89
N ASN A 34 11.42 16.65 3.42
CA ASN A 34 9.96 16.73 3.38
C ASN A 34 9.36 15.63 2.50
N CYS A 35 9.91 15.43 1.31
CA CYS A 35 9.45 14.39 0.39
C CYS A 35 9.79 12.98 0.91
N MET A 36 10.95 12.82 1.56
CA MET A 36 11.31 11.56 2.23
C MET A 36 10.31 11.22 3.35
N ARG A 37 9.97 12.20 4.19
CA ARG A 37 9.00 12.04 5.28
C ARG A 37 7.61 11.70 4.73
N TYR A 38 7.16 12.40 3.69
CA TYR A 38 5.90 12.11 3.00
C TYR A 38 5.86 10.67 2.47
N LYS A 39 6.93 10.20 1.80
CA LYS A 39 7.03 8.80 1.36
C LYS A 39 6.91 7.81 2.52
N LYS A 40 7.60 8.07 3.64
CA LYS A 40 7.51 7.21 4.83
C LYS A 40 6.07 7.10 5.35
N HIS A 41 5.31 8.21 5.38
CA HIS A 41 3.91 8.17 5.77
C HIS A 41 3.06 7.33 4.81
N LEU A 42 3.25 7.47 3.50
CA LEU A 42 2.57 6.62 2.52
C LEU A 42 2.90 5.14 2.70
N ASP A 43 4.17 4.80 2.92
CA ASP A 43 4.61 3.41 3.15
C ASP A 43 3.93 2.80 4.40
N ILE A 44 3.79 3.59 5.48
CA ILE A 44 3.10 3.17 6.71
C ILE A 44 1.61 2.95 6.44
N ILE A 45 0.95 3.88 5.76
CA ILE A 45 -0.48 3.77 5.42
C ILE A 45 -0.72 2.51 4.58
N ASN A 46 0.06 2.31 3.51
CA ASN A 46 -0.06 1.15 2.63
C ASN A 46 0.16 -0.17 3.38
N LYS A 47 1.18 -0.23 4.26
CA LYS A 47 1.46 -1.42 5.07
C LYS A 47 0.31 -1.75 6.02
N ASN A 48 -0.25 -0.74 6.68
CA ASN A 48 -1.35 -0.92 7.63
C ASN A 48 -2.66 -1.28 6.91
N MET A 49 -2.95 -0.64 5.78
CA MET A 49 -4.10 -1.00 4.95
C MET A 49 -4.00 -2.46 4.50
N LYS A 50 -2.84 -2.89 3.99
CA LYS A 50 -2.63 -4.28 3.57
C LYS A 50 -2.92 -5.27 4.70
N LYS A 51 -2.40 -5.01 5.91
CA LYS A 51 -2.67 -5.84 7.09
C LYS A 51 -4.15 -5.90 7.47
N VAL A 52 -4.87 -4.78 7.36
CA VAL A 52 -6.30 -4.74 7.65
C VAL A 52 -7.08 -5.56 6.62
N PHE A 53 -6.73 -5.47 5.34
CA PHE A 53 -7.34 -6.29 4.29
C PHE A 53 -7.04 -7.78 4.45
N GLU A 54 -5.80 -8.16 4.72
CA GLU A 54 -5.40 -9.55 4.99
C GLU A 54 -6.16 -10.13 6.19
N LYS A 55 -6.23 -9.38 7.30
CA LYS A 55 -6.96 -9.80 8.49
C LYS A 55 -8.47 -9.94 8.23
N ARG A 56 -9.06 -9.05 7.43
CA ARG A 56 -10.47 -9.17 7.04
C ARG A 56 -10.72 -10.42 6.21
N MET A 57 -9.84 -10.74 5.26
CA MET A 57 -9.96 -11.95 4.45
C MET A 57 -9.90 -13.22 5.31
N GLU A 58 -8.97 -13.28 6.26
CA GLU A 58 -8.85 -14.41 7.18
C GLU A 58 -10.13 -14.63 8.02
N ILE A 59 -10.77 -13.54 8.46
CA ILE A 59 -12.05 -13.61 9.18
C ILE A 59 -13.15 -14.17 8.27
N THR A 60 -13.26 -13.66 7.04
CA THR A 60 -14.28 -14.11 6.09
C THR A 60 -14.12 -15.59 5.73
N GLU A 61 -12.90 -16.09 5.59
CA GLU A 61 -12.66 -17.52 5.33
C GLU A 61 -13.13 -18.41 6.51
N LYS A 62 -12.87 -17.97 7.76
CA LYS A 62 -13.33 -18.69 8.96
C LYS A 62 -14.86 -18.69 9.07
N GLU A 63 -15.50 -17.55 8.81
CA GLU A 63 -16.97 -17.44 8.79
C GLU A 63 -17.58 -18.39 7.74
N ILE A 64 -16.97 -18.47 6.55
CA ILE A 64 -17.42 -19.41 5.49
C ILE A 64 -17.26 -20.88 5.94
N GLU A 65 -16.16 -21.24 6.60
CA GLU A 65 -15.96 -22.59 7.12
C GLU A 65 -16.97 -22.97 8.21
N GLU A 66 -17.30 -22.04 9.11
CA GLU A 66 -18.30 -22.25 10.15
C GLU A 66 -19.69 -22.48 9.54
N ILE A 67 -20.10 -21.64 8.58
CA ILE A 67 -21.37 -21.80 7.86
C ILE A 67 -21.42 -23.15 7.11
N LYS A 68 -20.31 -23.58 6.49
CA LYS A 68 -20.24 -24.91 5.84
C LYS A 68 -20.45 -26.03 6.86
N LYS A 69 -19.77 -25.98 8.01
CA LYS A 69 -19.91 -27.00 9.07
C LYS A 69 -21.32 -27.07 9.65
N GLU A 70 -22.02 -25.95 9.76
CA GLU A 70 -23.42 -25.92 10.22
C GLU A 70 -24.39 -26.55 9.21
N ASN A 71 -24.16 -26.36 7.91
CA ASN A 71 -25.00 -26.97 6.88
C ASN A 71 -24.80 -28.50 6.77
N TYR A 72 -23.57 -29.01 6.92
CA TYR A 72 -23.29 -30.46 6.91
C TYR A 72 -23.87 -31.23 8.11
N LYS A 73 -24.30 -30.56 9.18
CA LYS A 73 -24.95 -31.20 10.34
C LYS A 73 -26.47 -31.26 10.23
N LYS A 74 -27.05 -30.70 9.17
CA LYS A 74 -28.50 -30.61 8.94
C LYS A 74 -29.02 -31.67 7.94
N ASP A 75 -28.14 -32.48 7.36
CA ASP A 75 -28.43 -33.70 6.58
C ASP A 75 -28.12 -34.95 7.41
#